data_AF-G5ANX3-F1
#
_entry.id   AF-G5ANX3-F1
#
_cell.length_a   1.000
_cell.length_b   1.000
_cell.length_c   1.000
_cell.angle_alpha   90.00
_cell.angle_beta   90.00
_cell.angle_gamma   90.00
#
_symmetry.space_group_name_H-M   'P 1'
#
loop_
_entity.id
_entity.type
_entity.pdbx_description
1 polymer ?
#
loop_
_entity_poly.entity_id
_entity_poly.type
_entity_poly.pdbx_seq_one_letter_code
_entity_poly.pdbx_strand_id
1 'polypeptide(L)'
;MVLPNILITGTPGVGKTTLGKELASRSGLKYINVGDVAQEGALYNGYDEEYECPILDEEKVVDELENQMAEGGVIVDYHGCDFFPERWFHAVFCVENR
;
A
#
# COMPACT_ATOMS: atom_id res chain seq x y z
N MET A 1 -10.65 20.97 -1.44
CA MET A 1 -9.81 20.55 -0.30
C MET A 1 -9.03 19.34 -0.75
N VAL A 2 -7.71 19.30 -0.52
CA VAL A 2 -6.90 18.10 -0.80
C VAL A 2 -7.15 17.12 0.34
N LEU A 3 -7.46 15.87 0.02
CA LEU A 3 -7.70 14.81 1.01
C LEU A 3 -6.36 14.16 1.42
N PRO A 4 -6.21 13.69 2.67
CA PRO A 4 -4.95 13.11 3.12
C PRO A 4 -4.75 11.72 2.53
N ASN A 5 -3.49 11.35 2.41
CA ASN A 5 -3.04 9.99 2.14
C ASN A 5 -2.51 9.35 3.42
N ILE A 6 -2.85 8.09 3.64
CA ILE A 6 -2.53 7.33 4.85
C ILE A 6 -1.86 6.02 4.45
N LEU A 7 -0.74 5.68 5.08
CA LEU A 7 -0.16 4.35 4.99
C LEU A 7 -0.55 3.52 6.21
N ILE A 8 -1.02 2.30 5.97
CA ILE A 8 -1.22 1.27 6.98
C ILE A 8 -0.20 0.16 6.70
N THR A 9 0.75 -0.03 7.62
CA THR A 9 1.82 -1.01 7.51
C THR A 9 1.94 -1.89 8.75
N GLY A 10 2.87 -2.84 8.74
CA GLY A 10 3.05 -3.86 9.77
C GLY A 10 3.09 -5.27 9.18
N THR A 11 3.42 -6.24 10.03
CA THR A 11 3.64 -7.63 9.59
C THR A 11 2.39 -8.25 8.94
N PRO A 12 2.53 -9.22 8.03
CA PRO A 12 1.38 -9.96 7.50
C PRO A 12 0.51 -10.55 8.63
N GLY A 13 -0.81 -10.41 8.52
CA GLY A 13 -1.77 -10.95 9.49
C GLY A 13 -2.21 -10.02 10.63
N VAL A 14 -1.60 -8.85 10.83
CA VAL A 14 -1.98 -7.89 11.92
C VAL A 14 -3.30 -7.14 11.70
N GLY A 15 -4.00 -7.37 10.58
CA GLY A 15 -5.31 -6.77 10.31
C GLY A 15 -5.31 -5.48 9.48
N LYS A 16 -4.21 -5.15 8.78
CA LYS A 16 -4.11 -3.95 7.90
C LYS A 16 -5.26 -3.82 6.91
N THR A 17 -5.51 -4.89 6.14
CA THR A 17 -6.58 -4.94 5.12
C THR A 17 -7.96 -4.71 5.73
N THR A 18 -8.24 -5.31 6.89
CA THR A 18 -9.52 -5.12 7.60
C THR A 18 -9.69 -3.67 8.03
N LEU A 19 -8.65 -3.07 8.63
CA LEU A 19 -8.65 -1.68 9.06
C LEU A 19 -8.80 -0.71 7.86
N GLY A 20 -8.03 -0.91 6.80
CA GLY A 20 -8.03 -0.04 5.62
C GLY A 20 -9.38 -0.04 4.88
N LYS A 21 -9.98 -1.22 4.69
CA LYS A 21 -11.31 -1.34 4.05
C LYS A 21 -12.41 -0.68 4.89
N GLU A 22 -12.39 -0.86 6.20
CA GLU A 22 -13.37 -0.23 7.10
C GLU A 22 -13.19 1.30 7.12
N LEU A 23 -11.94 1.78 7.15
CA LEU A 23 -11.63 3.20 7.11
C LEU A 23 -12.12 3.84 5.81
N ALA A 24 -11.89 3.20 4.66
CA ALA A 24 -12.40 3.66 3.37
C ALA A 24 -13.93 3.73 3.34
N SER A 25 -14.61 2.68 3.81
CA SER A 25 -16.08 2.63 3.92
C SER A 25 -16.67 3.80 4.73
N ARG A 26 -16.02 4.18 5.83
CA ARG A 26 -16.49 5.26 6.71
C ARG A 26 -16.09 6.67 6.28
N SER A 27 -14.99 6.82 5.57
CA SER A 27 -14.41 8.12 5.23
C SER A 27 -14.64 8.55 3.78
N GLY A 28 -14.93 7.61 2.88
CA GLY A 28 -14.99 7.84 1.44
C GLY A 28 -13.62 7.93 0.76
N LEU A 29 -12.52 7.68 1.49
CA LEU A 29 -11.18 7.59 0.91
C LEU A 29 -11.03 6.31 0.06
N LYS A 30 -10.14 6.35 -0.95
CA LYS A 30 -9.84 5.19 -1.79
C LYS A 30 -8.91 4.24 -1.06
N TYR A 31 -9.31 2.97 -0.93
CA TYR A 31 -8.43 1.91 -0.42
C TYR A 31 -7.63 1.27 -1.55
N ILE A 32 -6.34 1.08 -1.34
CA ILE A 32 -5.42 0.38 -2.24
C ILE A 32 -4.64 -0.66 -1.45
N ASN A 33 -4.72 -1.92 -1.88
CA ASN A 33 -3.79 -2.96 -1.44
C ASN A 33 -2.68 -3.08 -2.50
N VAL A 34 -1.43 -2.92 -2.08
CA VAL A 34 -0.30 -2.90 -3.03
C VAL A 34 -0.03 -4.28 -3.62
N GLY A 35 -0.33 -5.36 -2.90
CA GLY A 35 -0.25 -6.72 -3.43
C GLY A 35 -1.24 -6.96 -4.57
N ASP A 36 -2.48 -6.48 -4.42
CA ASP A 36 -3.50 -6.56 -5.46
C ASP A 36 -3.08 -5.74 -6.70
N VAL A 37 -2.56 -4.52 -6.51
CA VAL A 37 -2.04 -3.68 -7.61
C VAL A 37 -0.91 -4.38 -8.36
N ALA A 38 0.03 -4.99 -7.63
CA ALA A 38 1.13 -5.72 -8.23
C ALA A 38 0.65 -6.93 -9.04
N GLN A 39 -0.36 -7.64 -8.53
CA GLN A 39 -0.93 -8.80 -9.20
C GLN A 39 -1.68 -8.40 -10.48
N GLU A 40 -2.53 -7.38 -10.40
CA GLU A 40 -3.33 -6.88 -11.53
C GLU A 40 -2.45 -6.27 -12.63
N GLY A 41 -1.40 -5.53 -12.25
CA GLY A 41 -0.46 -4.90 -13.17
C GLY A 41 0.70 -5.79 -13.62
N ALA A 42 0.83 -7.01 -13.09
CA ALA A 42 2.01 -7.87 -13.25
C ALA A 42 3.33 -7.15 -12.93
N LEU A 43 3.34 -6.39 -11.82
CA LEU A 43 4.45 -5.53 -11.39
C LEU A 43 5.49 -6.33 -10.60
N TYR A 44 6.12 -7.29 -11.28
CA TYR A 44 7.11 -8.18 -10.69
C TYR A 44 8.42 -8.17 -11.48
N ASN A 45 9.54 -8.35 -10.78
CA ASN A 45 10.87 -8.45 -11.38
C ASN A 45 11.68 -9.55 -10.70
N GLY A 46 11.62 -10.75 -11.28
CA GLY A 46 12.25 -11.95 -10.74
C GLY A 46 11.29 -12.79 -9.88
N TYR A 47 11.86 -13.86 -9.33
CA TYR A 47 11.15 -14.84 -8.52
C TYR A 47 12.04 -15.26 -7.35
N ASP A 48 11.46 -15.30 -6.17
CA ASP A 48 12.13 -15.74 -4.95
C ASP A 48 11.92 -17.26 -4.79
N GLU A 49 13.01 -18.01 -4.94
CA GLU A 49 12.99 -19.48 -4.85
C GLU A 49 12.85 -19.99 -3.40
N GLU A 50 13.20 -19.19 -2.38
CA GLU A 50 13.07 -19.59 -0.98
C GLU A 50 11.62 -19.46 -0.50
N TYR A 51 10.97 -18.35 -0.87
CA TYR A 51 9.58 -18.07 -0.49
C TYR A 51 8.55 -18.49 -1.54
N GLU A 52 9.00 -19.04 -2.67
CA GLU A 52 8.17 -19.48 -3.80
C GLU A 52 7.18 -18.41 -4.25
N CYS A 53 7.66 -17.18 -4.45
CA CYS A 53 6.81 -16.05 -4.83
C CYS A 53 7.48 -15.08 -5.81
N PRO A 54 6.70 -14.35 -6.64
CA PRO A 54 7.24 -13.27 -7.45
C PRO A 54 7.82 -12.13 -6.59
N ILE A 55 8.96 -11.60 -7.01
CA ILE A 55 9.58 -10.44 -6.34
C ILE A 55 8.89 -9.17 -6.85
N LEU A 56 8.43 -8.31 -5.94
CA LEU A 56 7.77 -7.06 -6.28
C LEU A 56 8.72 -6.12 -7.04
N ASP A 57 8.26 -5.53 -8.13
CA ASP A 57 8.97 -4.45 -8.81
C ASP A 57 8.58 -3.10 -8.17
N GLU A 58 9.33 -2.70 -7.15
CA GLU A 58 9.06 -1.50 -6.34
C GLU A 58 9.00 -0.22 -7.17
N GLU A 59 9.88 -0.05 -8.17
CA GLU A 59 9.89 1.12 -9.05
C GLU A 59 8.59 1.22 -9.85
N LYS A 60 8.14 0.09 -10.44
CA LYS A 60 6.87 0.07 -11.18
C LYS A 60 5.65 0.32 -10.29
N VAL A 61 5.68 -0.15 -9.05
CA VAL A 61 4.60 0.16 -8.09
C VAL A 61 4.55 1.65 -7.79
N VAL A 62 5.71 2.29 -7.64
CA VAL A 62 5.77 3.74 -7.42
C VAL A 62 5.21 4.48 -8.63
N ASP A 63 5.65 4.12 -9.84
CA ASP A 63 5.17 4.72 -11.09
C ASP A 63 3.66 4.56 -11.28
N GLU A 64 3.11 3.37 -10.98
CA GLU A 64 1.68 3.06 -11.14
C GLU A 64 0.80 3.90 -10.20
N LEU A 65 1.26 4.16 -8.98
CA LEU A 65 0.47 4.85 -7.96
C LEU A 65 0.68 6.38 -7.94
N GLU A 66 1.75 6.90 -8.54
CA GLU A 66 2.18 8.31 -8.45
C GLU A 66 1.06 9.31 -8.71
N ASN A 67 0.31 9.14 -9.81
CA ASN A 67 -0.77 10.05 -10.17
C ASN A 67 -1.91 10.05 -9.13
N GLN A 68 -2.28 8.87 -8.63
CA GLN A 68 -3.35 8.74 -7.63
C GLN A 68 -2.93 9.33 -6.28
N MET A 69 -1.66 9.12 -5.91
CA MET A 69 -1.10 9.68 -4.68
C MET A 69 -1.00 11.21 -4.74
N ALA A 70 -0.73 11.78 -5.92
CA ALA A 70 -0.71 13.22 -6.14
C ALA A 70 -2.09 13.89 -6.02
N GLU A 71 -3.17 13.19 -6.42
CA GLU A 71 -4.56 13.67 -6.25
C GLU A 71 -5.01 13.69 -4.78
N GLY A 72 -4.47 12.77 -3.98
CA GLY A 72 -4.76 12.64 -2.55
C GLY A 72 -6.01 11.81 -2.25
N GLY A 73 -6.24 11.53 -0.97
CA GLY A 73 -7.41 10.78 -0.50
C GLY A 73 -7.27 9.26 -0.60
N VAL A 74 -6.06 8.74 -0.46
CA VAL A 74 -5.73 7.32 -0.61
C VAL A 74 -5.30 6.69 0.72
N ILE A 75 -5.81 5.50 1.00
CA ILE A 75 -5.35 4.61 2.07
C ILE A 75 -4.58 3.47 1.41
N VAL A 76 -3.27 3.42 1.65
CA VAL A 76 -2.38 2.38 1.13
C VAL A 76 -2.17 1.30 2.19
N ASP A 77 -2.36 0.03 1.83
CA ASP A 77 -2.07 -1.16 2.63
C ASP A 77 -0.91 -1.95 2.01
N TYR A 78 0.22 -1.99 2.72
CA TYR A 78 1.34 -2.88 2.40
C TYR A 78 2.19 -3.21 3.62
N HIS A 79 2.93 -4.31 3.58
CA HIS A 79 3.74 -4.76 4.72
C HIS A 79 5.15 -4.15 4.77
N GLY A 80 5.67 -3.64 3.64
CA GLY A 80 6.88 -2.80 3.56
C GLY A 80 6.54 -1.32 3.35
N CYS A 81 7.51 -0.43 3.50
CA CYS A 81 7.26 1.02 3.36
C CYS A 81 8.46 1.89 2.97
N ASP A 82 9.67 1.33 2.87
CA ASP A 82 10.92 2.04 2.64
C ASP A 82 11.10 2.56 1.21
N PHE A 83 10.47 1.93 0.22
CA PHE A 83 10.54 2.35 -1.18
C PHE A 83 9.52 3.43 -1.58
N PHE A 84 8.51 3.71 -0.75
CA PHE A 84 7.54 4.75 -1.09
C PHE A 84 8.14 6.16 -0.92
N PRO A 85 7.84 7.11 -1.82
CA PRO A 85 8.22 8.51 -1.63
C PRO A 85 7.65 9.08 -0.33
N GLU A 86 8.49 9.64 0.55
CA GLU A 86 8.06 10.18 1.86
C GLU A 86 6.91 11.20 1.74
N ARG A 87 6.91 12.00 0.66
CA ARG A 87 5.88 13.02 0.39
C ARG A 87 4.48 12.44 0.16
N TRP A 88 4.35 11.15 -0.09
CA TRP A 88 3.05 10.53 -0.36
C TRP A 88 2.14 10.53 0.86
N PHE A 89 2.69 10.41 2.07
CA PHE A 89 1.88 10.12 3.25
C PHE A 89 1.84 11.28 4.24
N HIS A 90 0.62 11.57 4.71
CA HIS A 90 0.38 12.56 5.76
C HIS A 90 0.39 11.90 7.15
N ALA A 91 0.14 10.59 7.20
CA ALA A 91 0.22 9.76 8.39
C ALA A 91 0.60 8.32 8.02
N VAL A 92 1.36 7.68 8.90
CA VAL A 92 1.76 6.28 8.79
C VAL A 92 1.39 5.56 10.08
N PHE A 93 0.67 4.44 9.98
CA PHE A 93 0.30 3.61 11.11
C PHE A 93 0.91 2.22 10.96
N CYS A 94 1.78 1.85 11.90
CA CYS A 94 2.27 0.48 12.03
C CYS A 94 1.33 -0.29 12.97
N VAL A 95 0.67 -1.32 12.46
CA VAL A 95 -0.28 -2.15 13.22
C VAL A 95 0.46 -3.35 13.82
N GLU A 96 0.26 -3.60 15.10
CA GLU A 96 0.92 -4.68 15.86
C GLU A 96 -0.11 -5.42 16.71
N ASN A 97 0.07 -6.73 16.86
CA ASN A 97 -0.70 -7.54 17.80
C ASN A 97 -0.05 -7.45 19.19
N ARG A 98 -0.85 -7.14 20.23
CA ARG A 98 -0.44 -7.22 21.63
C ARG A 98 -0.91 -8.52 22.26
#